data_AF-A0A850QPL0-F1
#
_entry.id   AF-A0A850QPL0-F1
#
_cell.length_a   1.000
_cell.length_b   1.000
_cell.length_c   1.000
_cell.angle_alpha   90.00
_cell.angle_beta   90.00
_cell.angle_gamma   90.00
#
_symmetry.space_group_name_H-M   'P 1'
#
loop_
_entity.id
_entity.type
_entity.pdbx_description
1 polymer ?
#
loop_
_entity_poly.entity_id
_entity_poly.type
_entity_poly.pdbx_seq_one_letter_code
_entity_poly.pdbx_strand_id
1 'polypeptide(L)'
;MSAWPRSAKLQPGNHHHGVRQTSNVHTVKKFLIFNPTVYEKNNPYKYLCVSVFVLANHAVWSAQHEPVCANMNDYKEEADCLSTQIDLKIAKFKSYYLAAQKQEVLYGRTSDELIESQEIWEKYLRKHCDYLYSREQGTARIRDSEECQMRLYDERTHEIWISYLTFLDSSKPVLPDPKK
;
A
#
# COMPACT_ATOMS: atom_id res chain seq x y z
N MET A 1 -18.60 31.03 -2.12
CA MET A 1 -17.80 30.78 -3.33
C MET A 1 -16.43 31.41 -3.13
N SER A 2 -15.53 30.70 -2.44
CA SER A 2 -14.19 31.18 -2.10
C SER A 2 -13.22 30.66 -3.14
N ALA A 3 -12.77 31.54 -4.04
CA ALA A 3 -11.78 31.22 -5.07
C ALA A 3 -10.39 31.05 -4.43
N TRP A 4 -9.73 29.93 -4.71
CA TRP A 4 -8.33 29.70 -4.38
C TRP A 4 -7.44 30.63 -5.24
N PRO A 5 -6.42 31.30 -4.67
CA PRO A 5 -5.50 32.12 -5.46
C PRO A 5 -4.60 31.22 -6.32
N ARG A 6 -4.54 31.54 -7.63
CA ARG A 6 -3.64 30.90 -8.59
C ARG A 6 -2.19 31.18 -8.20
N SER A 7 -1.42 30.11 -7.97
CA SER A 7 0.00 30.13 -7.64
C SER A 7 0.82 30.90 -8.69
N ALA A 8 1.67 31.80 -8.22
CA ALA A 8 2.65 32.53 -9.02
C ALA A 8 3.72 31.58 -9.58
N LYS A 9 4.11 31.81 -10.85
CA LYS A 9 5.21 31.10 -11.52
C LYS A 9 6.54 31.41 -10.81
N LEU A 10 7.14 30.40 -10.16
CA LEU A 10 8.55 30.41 -9.78
C LEU A 10 9.37 29.97 -11.00
N GLN A 11 10.20 30.85 -11.55
CA GLN A 11 11.25 30.49 -12.49
C GLN A 11 12.54 30.13 -11.73
N PRO A 12 13.20 29.00 -12.02
CA PRO A 12 14.56 28.78 -11.58
C PRO A 12 15.57 29.22 -12.65
N GLY A 13 16.58 29.98 -12.19
CA GLY A 13 17.70 30.47 -12.98
C GLY A 13 18.70 29.39 -13.39
N ASN A 14 19.38 29.67 -14.50
CA ASN A 14 20.46 28.87 -15.08
C ASN A 14 21.73 28.94 -14.23
N HIS A 15 22.27 27.77 -13.86
CA HIS A 15 23.70 27.61 -13.60
C HIS A 15 24.22 26.35 -14.31
N HIS A 16 25.12 26.56 -15.25
CA HIS A 16 25.87 25.52 -15.96
C HIS A 16 27.04 25.03 -15.10
N HIS A 17 27.12 23.73 -14.84
CA HIS A 17 28.38 23.02 -14.62
C HIS A 17 28.27 21.61 -15.20
N GLY A 18 29.19 21.29 -16.12
CA GLY A 18 29.22 20.03 -16.86
C GLY A 18 29.65 18.85 -16.01
N VAL A 19 29.03 17.70 -16.27
CA VAL A 19 29.49 16.40 -15.77
C VAL A 19 29.52 15.39 -16.91
N ARG A 20 30.68 14.73 -16.98
CA ARG A 20 31.16 13.73 -17.92
C ARG A 20 30.27 12.48 -17.94
N GLN A 21 29.88 12.03 -19.14
CA GLN A 21 29.23 10.75 -19.39
C GLN A 21 30.15 9.58 -19.02
N THR A 22 29.63 8.61 -18.26
CA THR A 22 30.04 7.21 -18.39
C THR A 22 28.79 6.35 -18.34
N SER A 23 28.63 5.54 -19.39
CA SER A 23 27.58 4.55 -19.57
C SER A 23 27.86 3.32 -18.70
N ASN A 24 26.85 2.81 -18.00
CA ASN A 24 26.77 1.38 -17.75
C ASN A 24 25.31 0.92 -17.76
N VAL A 25 25.01 0.14 -18.79
CA VAL A 25 23.81 -0.65 -19.02
C VAL A 25 23.89 -1.85 -18.08
N HIS A 26 22.91 -2.08 -17.20
CA HIS A 26 22.61 -3.43 -16.72
C HIS A 26 21.17 -3.56 -16.19
N THR A 27 20.35 -4.18 -17.04
CA THR A 27 19.39 -5.24 -16.71
C THR A 27 18.09 -4.86 -16.00
N VAL A 28 17.06 -4.62 -16.83
CA VAL A 28 15.63 -4.73 -16.46
C VAL A 28 15.35 -6.15 -15.98
N LYS A 29 15.07 -6.34 -14.68
CA LYS A 29 14.56 -7.61 -14.15
C LYS A 29 13.13 -7.82 -14.65
N LYS A 30 13.01 -8.63 -15.70
CA LYS A 30 11.76 -9.18 -16.23
C LYS A 30 11.19 -10.13 -15.17
N PHE A 31 10.13 -9.71 -14.48
CA PHE A 31 9.38 -10.58 -13.58
C PHE A 31 8.70 -11.68 -14.42
N LEU A 32 9.11 -12.91 -14.19
CA LEU A 32 8.52 -14.10 -14.77
C LEU A 32 7.18 -14.38 -14.10
N ILE A 33 6.14 -14.48 -14.93
CA ILE A 33 4.81 -14.98 -14.57
C ILE A 33 4.96 -16.48 -14.28
N PHE A 34 4.74 -16.89 -13.03
CA PHE A 34 4.69 -18.30 -12.65
C PHE A 34 3.28 -18.83 -12.97
N ASN A 35 3.17 -19.62 -14.04
CA ASN A 35 2.00 -20.45 -14.34
C ASN A 35 2.18 -21.81 -13.64
N PRO A 36 1.32 -22.22 -12.69
CA PRO A 36 1.34 -23.57 -12.17
C PRO A 36 0.34 -24.41 -12.95
N THR A 37 0.82 -25.14 -13.96
CA THR A 37 0.08 -26.30 -14.48
C THR A 37 0.95 -27.54 -14.40
N VAL A 38 0.34 -28.60 -13.86
CA VAL A 38 0.74 -30.01 -13.88
C VAL A 38 1.69 -30.44 -12.75
N TYR A 39 1.07 -30.89 -11.65
CA TYR A 39 1.68 -31.86 -10.74
C TYR A 39 0.81 -33.11 -10.74
N GLU A 40 1.16 -34.10 -11.56
CA GLU A 40 0.52 -35.42 -11.57
C GLU A 40 1.61 -36.50 -11.52
N LYS A 41 1.83 -37.06 -10.32
CA LYS A 41 2.46 -38.37 -10.13
C LYS A 41 1.84 -39.10 -8.93
N ASN A 42 0.89 -39.97 -9.26
CA ASN A 42 0.70 -41.33 -8.76
C ASN A 42 0.96 -41.60 -7.27
N ASN A 43 -0.10 -41.62 -6.45
CA ASN A 43 -0.08 -42.27 -5.14
C ASN A 43 -1.18 -43.36 -5.06
N PRO A 44 -0.82 -44.66 -4.97
CA PRO A 44 -1.75 -45.79 -5.10
C PRO A 44 -2.35 -46.21 -3.74
N TYR A 45 -2.98 -45.29 -3.01
CA TYR A 45 -3.84 -45.63 -1.87
C TYR A 45 -5.24 -45.08 -2.09
N LYS A 46 -5.82 -45.54 -3.20
CA LYS A 46 -7.22 -45.41 -3.56
C LYS A 46 -8.03 -46.36 -2.68
N TYR A 47 -8.90 -45.77 -1.85
CA TYR A 47 -10.08 -46.36 -1.21
C TYR A 47 -9.87 -47.29 0.00
N LEU A 48 -9.98 -46.72 1.22
CA LEU A 48 -10.85 -47.26 2.28
C LEU A 48 -11.00 -46.24 3.43
N CYS A 49 -12.21 -45.70 3.59
CA CYS A 49 -12.87 -45.26 4.84
C CYS A 49 -13.88 -44.18 4.52
N VAL A 50 -15.10 -44.62 4.22
CA VAL A 50 -16.31 -43.82 4.40
C VAL A 50 -16.51 -43.68 5.91
N SER A 51 -16.20 -42.52 6.46
CA SER A 51 -16.72 -42.12 7.77
C SER A 51 -17.02 -40.63 7.75
N VAL A 52 -18.32 -40.34 7.85
CA VAL A 52 -18.92 -39.03 8.06
C VAL A 52 -18.13 -38.21 9.08
N PHE A 53 -17.57 -37.08 8.66
CA PHE A 53 -17.23 -35.96 9.53
C PHE A 53 -17.80 -34.68 8.92
N VAL A 54 -19.09 -34.46 9.16
CA VAL A 54 -19.67 -33.12 9.14
C VAL A 54 -19.19 -32.44 10.42
N LEU A 55 -18.14 -31.65 10.34
CA LEU A 55 -17.80 -30.66 11.36
C LEU A 55 -17.45 -29.33 10.68
N ALA A 56 -18.44 -28.44 10.75
CA ALA A 56 -18.29 -27.03 11.04
C ALA A 56 -17.14 -26.28 10.37
N ASN A 57 -17.53 -25.57 9.30
CA ASN A 57 -16.92 -24.32 8.86
C ASN A 57 -16.79 -23.33 10.03
N HIS A 58 -15.62 -23.26 10.64
CA HIS A 58 -15.16 -22.05 11.33
C HIS A 58 -13.72 -21.79 10.93
N ALA A 59 -13.51 -21.31 9.70
CA ALA A 59 -12.37 -20.44 9.48
C ALA A 59 -12.63 -19.17 10.30
N VAL A 60 -12.25 -19.22 11.57
CA VAL A 60 -12.10 -18.02 12.40
C VAL A 60 -11.00 -17.22 11.72
N TRP A 61 -11.40 -16.33 10.82
CA TRP A 61 -10.53 -15.26 10.37
C TRP A 61 -10.43 -14.30 11.55
N SER A 62 -9.50 -14.59 12.46
CA SER A 62 -9.19 -13.68 13.55
C SER A 62 -8.88 -12.32 12.92
N ALA A 63 -9.62 -11.29 13.31
CA ALA A 63 -9.21 -9.91 13.08
C ALA A 63 -7.81 -9.77 13.67
N GLN A 64 -6.81 -9.76 12.80
CA GLN A 64 -5.42 -9.66 13.22
C GLN A 64 -5.27 -8.29 13.85
N HIS A 65 -5.08 -8.26 15.17
CA HIS A 65 -4.68 -7.05 15.86
C HIS A 65 -3.30 -6.66 15.30
N GLU A 66 -3.18 -5.44 14.77
CA GLU A 66 -1.89 -4.95 14.29
C GLU A 66 -0.89 -5.01 15.46
N PRO A 67 0.31 -5.60 15.24
CA PRO A 67 1.27 -5.77 16.31
C PRO A 67 1.72 -4.38 16.81
N VAL A 68 1.54 -4.11 18.11
CA VAL A 68 1.96 -2.85 18.70
C VAL A 68 3.48 -2.86 18.83
N CYS A 69 4.18 -2.04 18.04
CA CYS A 69 5.62 -1.79 18.18
C CYS A 69 5.87 -0.89 19.40
N ALA A 70 5.69 -1.41 20.61
CA ALA A 70 6.01 -0.69 21.84
C ALA A 70 6.78 -1.58 22.82
N ASN A 71 7.67 -0.96 23.60
CA ASN A 71 8.45 -1.60 24.66
C ASN A 71 9.44 -2.67 24.18
N MET A 72 10.06 -2.46 23.02
CA MET A 72 11.16 -3.30 22.53
C MET A 72 12.46 -2.87 23.20
N ASN A 73 13.26 -3.84 23.68
CA ASN A 73 14.52 -3.56 24.40
C ASN A 73 15.69 -3.24 23.45
N ASP A 74 15.54 -3.55 22.17
CA ASP A 74 16.52 -3.30 21.11
C ASP A 74 15.92 -2.40 20.03
N TYR A 75 16.62 -1.31 19.71
CA TYR A 75 16.27 -0.36 18.66
C TYR A 75 16.16 -1.02 17.28
N LYS A 76 16.99 -2.04 17.00
CA LYS A 76 16.90 -2.77 15.73
C LYS A 76 15.56 -3.50 15.61
N GLU A 77 15.12 -4.14 16.69
CA GLU A 77 13.85 -4.86 16.71
C GLU A 77 12.66 -3.90 16.57
N GLU A 78 12.74 -2.69 17.13
CA GLU A 78 11.73 -1.64 16.94
C GLU A 78 11.63 -1.22 15.47
N ALA A 79 12.76 -0.93 14.82
CA ALA A 79 12.79 -0.55 13.41
C ALA A 79 12.26 -1.67 12.49
N ASP A 80 12.65 -2.92 12.75
CA ASP A 80 12.16 -4.08 11.98
C ASP A 80 10.64 -4.26 12.15
N CYS A 81 10.11 -4.05 13.37
CA CYS A 81 8.68 -4.08 13.66
C CYS A 81 7.92 -2.99 12.89
N LEU A 82 8.39 -1.75 12.96
CA LEU A 82 7.76 -0.61 12.31
C LEU A 82 7.77 -0.76 10.78
N SER A 83 8.88 -1.23 10.20
CA SER A 83 8.95 -1.55 8.77
C SER A 83 7.91 -2.61 8.38
N THR A 84 7.72 -3.64 9.20
CA THR A 84 6.68 -4.66 8.96
C THR A 84 5.27 -4.05 9.01
N GLN A 85 5.01 -3.16 9.96
CA GLN A 85 3.71 -2.48 10.04
C GLN A 85 3.45 -1.61 8.81
N ILE A 86 4.45 -0.87 8.33
CA ILE A 86 4.32 -0.09 7.08
C ILE A 86 3.97 -1.01 5.90
N ASP A 87 4.61 -2.17 5.78
CA ASP A 87 4.30 -3.12 4.71
C ASP A 87 2.85 -3.62 4.77
N LEU A 88 2.31 -3.85 5.96
CA LEU A 88 0.89 -4.18 6.15
C LEU A 88 -0.03 -3.03 5.71
N LYS A 89 0.30 -1.78 6.07
CA LYS A 89 -0.45 -0.59 5.65
C LYS A 89 -0.42 -0.43 4.13
N ILE A 90 0.74 -0.62 3.51
CA ILE A 90 0.91 -0.57 2.04
C ILE A 90 0.10 -1.68 1.36
N ALA A 91 0.13 -2.90 1.89
CA ALA A 91 -0.61 -4.03 1.34
C ALA A 91 -2.13 -3.78 1.40
N LYS A 92 -2.62 -3.28 2.54
CA LYS A 92 -4.02 -2.86 2.72
C LYS A 92 -4.36 -1.77 1.69
N PHE A 93 -3.61 -0.68 1.65
CA PHE A 93 -3.78 0.39 0.68
C PHE A 93 -3.86 -0.13 -0.78
N LYS A 94 -2.91 -0.99 -1.20
CA LYS A 94 -2.87 -1.56 -2.56
C LYS A 94 -4.13 -2.33 -2.90
N SER A 95 -4.70 -3.07 -1.95
CA SER A 95 -5.93 -3.82 -2.18
C SER A 95 -7.12 -2.91 -2.45
N TYR A 96 -7.27 -1.82 -1.69
CA TYR A 96 -8.34 -0.83 -1.88
C TYR A 96 -8.13 -0.03 -3.16
N TYR A 97 -6.89 0.36 -3.44
CA TYR A 97 -6.53 1.10 -4.64
C TYR A 97 -6.81 0.30 -5.91
N LEU A 98 -6.45 -0.99 -5.95
CA LEU A 98 -6.79 -1.88 -7.07
C LEU A 98 -8.31 -2.05 -7.23
N ALA A 99 -9.06 -2.16 -6.13
CA ALA A 99 -10.52 -2.22 -6.19
C ALA A 99 -11.10 -0.93 -6.80
N ALA A 100 -10.57 0.23 -6.44
CA ALA A 100 -11.03 1.51 -6.97
C ALA A 100 -10.76 1.64 -8.48
N GLN A 101 -9.57 1.25 -8.94
CA GLN A 101 -9.27 1.21 -10.37
C GLN A 101 -10.23 0.30 -11.14
N LYS A 102 -10.53 -0.90 -10.62
CA LYS A 102 -11.50 -1.81 -11.23
C LYS A 102 -12.90 -1.21 -11.27
N GLN A 103 -13.30 -0.52 -10.20
CA GLN A 103 -14.61 0.11 -10.13
C GLN A 103 -14.79 1.21 -11.18
N GLU A 104 -13.75 2.04 -11.42
CA GLU A 104 -13.77 3.03 -12.50
C GLU A 104 -14.04 2.39 -13.86
N VAL A 105 -13.31 1.30 -14.16
CA VAL A 105 -13.48 0.54 -15.41
C VAL A 105 -14.86 -0.08 -15.53
N LEU A 106 -15.42 -0.60 -14.43
CA LEU A 106 -16.79 -1.15 -14.42
C LEU A 106 -17.86 -0.08 -14.73
N TYR A 107 -17.60 1.18 -14.37
CA TYR A 107 -18.44 2.32 -14.75
C TYR A 107 -18.15 2.88 -16.15
N GLY A 108 -17.29 2.24 -16.93
CA GLY A 108 -16.92 2.69 -18.28
C GLY A 108 -16.00 3.91 -18.31
N ARG A 109 -15.34 4.22 -17.19
CA ARG A 109 -14.31 5.28 -17.08
C ARG A 109 -12.92 4.67 -17.18
N THR A 110 -11.89 5.50 -17.42
CA THR A 110 -10.50 5.08 -17.28
C THR A 110 -10.02 5.36 -15.85
N SER A 111 -8.99 4.64 -15.40
CA SER A 111 -8.38 4.86 -14.09
C SER A 111 -7.19 5.84 -14.12
N ASP A 112 -6.96 6.52 -15.25
CA ASP A 112 -5.70 7.26 -15.48
C ASP A 112 -5.54 8.44 -14.52
N GLU A 113 -6.60 9.22 -14.29
CA GLU A 113 -6.57 10.34 -13.34
C GLU A 113 -6.36 9.87 -11.89
N LEU A 114 -6.92 8.71 -11.52
CA LEU A 114 -6.70 8.08 -10.23
C LEU A 114 -5.24 7.60 -10.09
N ILE A 115 -4.62 7.14 -11.19
CA ILE A 115 -3.20 6.78 -11.24
C ILE A 115 -2.31 8.01 -11.07
N GLU A 116 -2.54 9.06 -11.85
CA GLU A 116 -1.77 10.29 -11.75
C GLU A 116 -1.90 10.95 -10.36
N SER A 117 -3.12 11.01 -9.82
CA SER A 117 -3.38 11.50 -8.46
C SER A 117 -2.59 10.71 -7.42
N GLN A 118 -2.54 9.38 -7.56
CA GLN A 118 -1.81 8.52 -6.64
C GLN A 118 -0.29 8.75 -6.71
N GLU A 119 0.28 8.90 -7.91
CA GLU A 119 1.71 9.20 -8.07
C GLU A 119 2.11 10.53 -7.42
N ILE A 120 1.24 11.55 -7.53
CA ILE A 120 1.45 12.85 -6.88
C ILE A 120 1.37 12.70 -5.36
N TRP A 121 0.37 11.99 -4.86
CA TRP A 121 0.22 11.74 -3.42
C TRP A 121 1.42 10.99 -2.84
N GLU A 122 1.98 10.00 -3.55
CA GLU A 122 3.18 9.29 -3.09
C GLU A 122 4.42 10.18 -3.04
N LYS A 123 4.53 11.17 -3.93
CA LYS A 123 5.57 12.21 -3.83
C LYS A 123 5.38 13.06 -2.57
N TYR A 124 4.14 13.43 -2.24
CA TYR A 124 3.82 14.13 -0.99
C TYR A 124 4.17 13.29 0.24
N LEU A 125 3.70 12.04 0.31
CA LEU A 125 3.98 11.08 1.38
C LEU A 125 5.49 11.06 1.70
N ARG A 126 6.31 10.79 0.68
CA ARG A 126 7.77 10.73 0.84
C ARG A 126 8.33 12.06 1.33
N LYS A 127 8.04 13.17 0.64
CA LYS A 127 8.59 14.49 1.01
C LYS A 127 8.18 14.93 2.41
N HIS A 128 6.95 14.63 2.82
CA HIS A 128 6.44 14.99 4.14
C HIS A 128 7.12 14.17 5.24
N CYS A 129 7.17 12.85 5.11
CA CYS A 129 7.76 12.00 6.14
C CYS A 129 9.29 12.07 6.17
N ASP A 130 9.96 12.24 5.01
CA ASP A 130 11.41 12.51 4.94
C ASP A 130 11.78 13.81 5.67
N TYR A 131 10.92 14.83 5.59
CA TYR A 131 11.13 16.06 6.34
C TYR A 131 11.06 15.81 7.86
N LEU A 132 10.10 14.99 8.33
CA LEU A 132 10.01 14.60 9.74
C LEU A 132 11.24 13.81 10.19
N TYR A 133 11.74 12.90 9.35
CA TYR A 133 13.03 12.24 9.60
C TYR A 133 14.18 13.24 9.77
N SER A 134 14.22 14.30 8.94
CA SER A 134 15.33 15.25 8.92
C SER A 134 15.36 16.24 10.09
N ARG A 135 14.21 16.55 10.69
CA ARG A 135 14.09 17.51 11.80
C ARG A 135 14.39 16.88 13.16
N GLU A 136 14.12 15.59 13.31
CA GLU A 136 14.29 14.88 14.58
C GLU A 136 15.71 14.31 14.72
N GLN A 137 16.14 14.11 15.98
CA GLN A 137 17.47 13.61 16.31
C GLN A 137 17.40 12.19 16.90
N GLY A 138 18.53 11.48 16.88
CA GLY A 138 18.65 10.16 17.51
C GLY A 138 17.80 9.08 16.85
N THR A 139 17.21 8.20 17.65
CA THR A 139 16.38 7.07 17.18
C THR A 139 14.92 7.49 16.92
N ALA A 140 14.45 8.57 17.57
CA ALA A 140 13.09 9.09 17.43
C ALA A 140 12.73 9.47 15.98
N ARG A 141 13.70 9.93 15.19
CA ARG A 141 13.50 10.27 13.77
C ARG A 141 12.99 9.12 12.89
N ILE A 142 13.37 7.88 13.21
CA ILE A 142 12.89 6.71 12.47
C ILE A 142 11.42 6.54 12.77
N ARG A 143 11.09 6.45 14.06
CA ARG A 143 9.72 6.27 14.52
C ARG A 143 8.79 7.36 14.00
N ASP A 144 9.18 8.63 14.10
CA ASP A 144 8.35 9.75 13.65
C ASP A 144 8.10 9.72 12.13
N SER A 145 9.10 9.34 11.34
CA SER A 145 8.96 9.16 9.88
C SER A 145 8.07 7.96 9.53
N GLU A 146 8.22 6.85 10.26
CA GLU A 146 7.47 5.63 10.00
C GLU A 146 6.01 5.74 10.44
N GLU A 147 5.74 6.32 11.61
CA GLU A 147 4.39 6.67 12.08
C GLU A 147 3.70 7.64 11.13
N CYS A 148 4.44 8.59 10.56
CA CYS A 148 3.93 9.47 9.51
C CYS A 148 3.46 8.68 8.28
N GLN A 149 4.26 7.74 7.80
CA GLN A 149 3.91 6.92 6.64
C GLN A 149 2.67 6.06 6.92
N MET A 150 2.63 5.38 8.07
CA MET A 150 1.49 4.54 8.45
C MET A 150 0.19 5.35 8.51
N ARG A 151 0.20 6.51 9.20
CA ARG A 151 -0.96 7.41 9.28
C ARG A 151 -1.44 7.86 7.90
N LEU A 152 -0.51 8.29 7.03
CA LEU A 152 -0.88 8.75 5.70
C LEU A 152 -1.44 7.60 4.83
N TYR A 153 -0.92 6.37 4.96
CA TYR A 153 -1.50 5.22 4.27
C TYR A 153 -2.91 4.88 4.78
N ASP A 154 -3.17 4.95 6.08
CA ASP A 154 -4.52 4.74 6.64
C ASP A 154 -5.49 5.81 6.14
N GLU A 155 -5.10 7.09 6.18
CA GLU A 155 -5.89 8.20 5.66
C GLU A 155 -6.19 8.01 4.17
N ARG A 156 -5.17 7.74 3.35
CA ARG A 156 -5.34 7.56 1.90
C ARG A 156 -6.21 6.34 1.56
N THR A 157 -6.08 5.26 2.32
CA THR A 157 -6.93 4.06 2.16
C THR A 157 -8.39 4.41 2.41
N HIS A 158 -8.68 5.17 3.47
CA HIS A 158 -10.05 5.60 3.76
C HIS A 158 -10.59 6.60 2.72
N GLU A 159 -9.77 7.54 2.25
CA GLU A 159 -10.15 8.48 1.18
C GLU A 159 -10.47 7.76 -0.14
N ILE A 160 -9.70 6.74 -0.51
CA ILE A 160 -10.00 5.90 -1.67
C ILE A 160 -11.32 5.14 -1.45
N TRP A 161 -11.49 4.57 -0.27
CA TRP A 161 -12.69 3.82 0.06
C TRP A 161 -13.95 4.68 -0.09
N ILE A 162 -13.99 5.84 0.56
CA ILE A 162 -15.18 6.71 0.52
C ILE A 162 -15.42 7.27 -0.89
N SER A 163 -14.36 7.60 -1.63
CA SER A 163 -14.49 8.25 -2.95
C SER A 163 -14.90 7.28 -4.07
N TYR A 164 -14.44 6.03 -4.02
CA TYR A 164 -14.55 5.10 -5.15
C TYR A 164 -15.29 3.79 -4.82
N LEU A 165 -15.33 3.39 -3.55
CA LEU A 165 -15.82 2.07 -3.14
C LEU A 165 -17.11 2.13 -2.32
N THR A 166 -17.59 3.33 -2.02
CA THR A 166 -18.91 3.55 -1.42
C THR A 166 -19.85 4.20 -2.42
N PHE A 167 -21.14 4.12 -2.13
CA PHE A 167 -22.19 4.62 -3.00
C PHE A 167 -23.11 5.52 -2.18
N LEU A 168 -23.71 6.53 -2.84
CA LEU A 168 -24.65 7.45 -2.18
C LEU A 168 -26.02 6.81 -1.91
N ASP A 169 -26.32 5.70 -2.57
CA ASP A 169 -27.51 4.92 -2.32
C ASP A 169 -27.29 3.97 -1.11
N SER A 170 -28.31 3.19 -0.76
CA SER A 170 -28.19 2.18 0.30
C SER A 170 -27.45 0.91 -0.13
N SER A 171 -26.75 0.93 -1.27
CA SER A 171 -25.99 -0.23 -1.75
C SER A 171 -24.78 -0.49 -0.85
N LYS A 172 -24.41 -1.76 -0.74
CA LYS A 172 -23.25 -2.14 0.08
C LYS A 172 -21.96 -1.65 -0.60
N PRO A 173 -21.00 -1.10 0.16
CA PRO A 173 -19.67 -0.78 -0.36
C PRO A 173 -18.99 -1.99 -1.00
N VAL A 174 -18.13 -1.75 -1.99
CA VAL A 174 -17.36 -2.79 -2.72
C VAL A 174 -16.41 -3.53 -1.77
N LEU A 175 -15.79 -2.79 -0.85
CA LEU A 175 -14.97 -3.32 0.24
C LEU A 175 -15.49 -2.75 1.57
N PRO A 176 -15.30 -3.45 2.71
CA PRO A 176 -15.67 -2.92 4.01
C PRO A 176 -14.94 -1.61 4.32
N ASP A 177 -15.47 -0.81 5.25
CA ASP A 177 -14.77 0.38 5.76
C ASP A 177 -13.41 -0.06 6.34
N PRO A 178 -12.28 0.53 5.89
CA PRO A 178 -10.97 0.16 6.39
C PRO A 178 -10.78 0.46 7.88
N LYS A 179 -11.64 1.29 8.50
CA LYS A 179 -11.49 1.90 9.83
C LYS A 179 -10.19 2.70 9.96
N LYS A 180 -10.26 3.81 10.69
CA LYS A 180 -9.09 4.63 11.03
C LYS A 180 -8.49 4.16 12.34
#